data_AF-A0AAW0WBJ4-F1
#
_entry.id   AF-A0AAW0WBJ4-F1
#
_cell.length_a   1.000
_cell.length_b   1.000
_cell.length_c   1.000
_cell.angle_alpha   90.00
_cell.angle_beta   90.00
_cell.angle_gamma   90.00
#
_symmetry.space_group_name_H-M   'P 1'
#
loop_
_entity.id
_entity.type
_entity.pdbx_description
1 polymer ?
#
loop_
_entity_poly.entity_id
_entity_poly.type
_entity_poly.pdbx_seq_one_letter_code
_entity_poly.pdbx_strand_id
1 'polypeptide(L)'
;MIRQVKDHFQKMMTDMNIPDESVMMKTSVDKMRIMLASNYKMMAQTQHKFETPLDYIDYLKRDDLSVKALFKVLESLQVALRSNRIQWVQEFSQKGLKTLLSTLHECYRSGNNNRHWDSVQYETIKC
;
A
#
# COMPACT_ATOMS: atom_id res chain seq x y z
N MET A 1 -24.52 -14.68 17.44
CA MET A 1 -23.05 -14.69 17.63
C MET A 1 -22.30 -15.19 16.39
N ILE A 2 -22.61 -16.38 15.83
CA ILE A 2 -21.90 -16.92 14.63
C ILE A 2 -22.08 -16.04 13.38
N ARG A 3 -23.30 -15.53 13.13
CA ARG A 3 -23.60 -14.68 11.98
C ARG A 3 -22.74 -13.41 11.95
N GLN A 4 -22.66 -12.71 13.08
CA GLN A 4 -21.81 -11.50 13.22
C GLN A 4 -20.33 -11.77 12.92
N VAL A 5 -19.78 -12.92 13.32
CA VAL A 5 -18.38 -13.28 13.00
C VAL A 5 -18.18 -13.42 11.50
N LYS A 6 -19.13 -14.07 10.81
CA LYS A 6 -19.07 -14.22 9.35
C LYS A 6 -19.19 -12.88 8.63
N ASP A 7 -20.06 -11.99 9.08
CA ASP A 7 -20.23 -10.66 8.49
C ASP A 7 -18.94 -9.82 8.60
N HIS A 8 -18.27 -9.84 9.76
CA HIS A 8 -16.99 -9.15 9.95
C HIS A 8 -15.87 -9.79 9.12
N PHE A 9 -15.87 -11.12 9.01
CA PHE A 9 -14.91 -11.84 8.19
C PHE A 9 -15.08 -11.51 6.70
N GLN A 10 -16.32 -11.42 6.21
CA GLN A 10 -16.61 -10.97 4.85
C GLN A 10 -16.07 -9.58 4.59
N LYS A 11 -16.39 -8.63 5.47
CA LYS A 11 -15.89 -7.26 5.35
C LYS A 11 -14.36 -7.22 5.31
N MET A 12 -13.69 -7.99 6.16
CA MET A 12 -12.22 -8.09 6.16
C MET A 12 -11.68 -8.60 4.81
N MET A 13 -12.31 -9.61 4.20
CA MET A 13 -11.86 -10.14 2.91
C MET A 13 -12.04 -9.13 1.77
N THR A 14 -13.18 -8.43 1.76
CA THR A 14 -13.45 -7.36 0.79
C THR A 14 -12.44 -6.23 0.96
N ASP A 15 -12.16 -5.81 2.20
CA ASP A 15 -11.15 -4.79 2.51
C ASP A 15 -9.74 -5.21 2.04
N MET A 16 -9.43 -6.51 2.06
CA MET A 16 -8.15 -7.08 1.63
C MET A 16 -8.09 -7.44 0.14
N ASN A 17 -9.14 -7.13 -0.63
CA ASN A 17 -9.23 -7.41 -2.07
C ASN A 17 -8.97 -8.89 -2.44
N ILE A 18 -9.57 -9.83 -1.69
CA ILE A 18 -9.42 -11.27 -1.95
C ILE A 18 -10.40 -11.69 -3.07
N PRO A 19 -9.90 -12.14 -4.24
CA PRO A 19 -10.74 -12.36 -5.43
C PRO A 19 -11.65 -13.60 -5.33
N ASP A 20 -11.31 -14.58 -4.50
CA ASP A 20 -12.16 -15.75 -4.23
C ASP A 20 -12.38 -15.94 -2.72
N GLU A 21 -13.33 -15.19 -2.19
CA GLU A 21 -13.76 -15.27 -0.80
C GLU A 21 -14.44 -16.62 -0.46
N SER A 22 -14.91 -17.37 -1.47
CA SER A 22 -15.79 -18.53 -1.28
C SER A 22 -15.10 -19.69 -0.56
N VAL A 23 -13.80 -19.87 -0.78
CA VAL A 23 -12.98 -20.89 -0.12
C VAL A 23 -12.76 -20.50 1.35
N MET A 24 -12.45 -19.24 1.60
CA MET A 24 -12.24 -18.69 2.94
C MET A 24 -13.54 -18.73 3.79
N MET A 25 -14.69 -18.48 3.17
CA MET A 25 -16.01 -18.55 3.81
C MET A 25 -16.43 -19.95 4.29
N LYS A 26 -15.82 -21.00 3.76
CA LYS A 26 -16.09 -22.40 4.16
C LYS A 26 -15.30 -22.83 5.38
N THR A 27 -14.35 -22.02 5.86
CA THR A 27 -13.51 -22.36 7.01
C THR A 27 -14.31 -22.34 8.33
N SER A 28 -13.78 -22.94 9.39
CA SER A 28 -14.47 -22.98 10.69
C SER A 28 -14.56 -21.60 11.33
N VAL A 29 -15.60 -21.38 12.15
CA VAL A 29 -15.80 -20.11 12.87
C VAL A 29 -14.61 -19.78 13.77
N ASP A 30 -13.96 -20.78 14.37
CA ASP A 30 -12.78 -20.57 15.21
C ASP A 30 -11.58 -20.07 14.40
N LYS A 31 -11.36 -20.63 13.20
CA LYS A 31 -10.34 -20.13 12.27
C LYS A 31 -10.63 -18.69 11.83
N MET A 32 -11.89 -18.36 11.55
CA MET A 32 -12.30 -16.98 11.23
C MET A 32 -11.98 -16.02 12.38
N ARG A 33 -12.25 -16.41 13.63
CA ARG A 33 -11.92 -15.59 14.82
C ARG A 33 -10.42 -15.35 14.96
N ILE A 34 -9.61 -16.39 14.75
CA ILE A 34 -8.14 -16.28 14.80
C ILE A 34 -7.63 -15.32 13.72
N MET A 35 -8.17 -15.43 12.50
CA MET A 35 -7.80 -14.56 11.38
C MET A 35 -8.19 -13.10 11.64
N LEU A 36 -9.41 -12.85 12.12
CA LEU A 36 -9.87 -11.52 12.52
C LEU A 36 -8.96 -10.92 13.60
N ALA A 37 -8.68 -11.66 14.67
CA ALA A 37 -7.82 -11.20 15.76
C ALA A 37 -6.40 -10.87 15.27
N SER A 38 -5.86 -11.69 14.37
CA SER A 38 -4.54 -11.48 13.76
C SER A 38 -4.53 -10.22 12.89
N ASN A 39 -5.58 -9.98 12.09
CA ASN A 39 -5.71 -8.78 11.27
C ASN A 39 -5.75 -7.51 12.14
N TYR A 40 -6.57 -7.48 13.20
CA TYR A 40 -6.65 -6.34 14.11
C TYR A 40 -5.30 -6.07 14.80
N LYS A 41 -4.60 -7.12 15.23
CA LYS A 41 -3.28 -6.99 15.85
C LYS A 41 -2.26 -6.42 14.86
N MET A 42 -2.25 -6.89 13.61
CA MET A 42 -1.36 -6.38 12.58
C MET A 42 -1.58 -4.89 12.34
N MET A 43 -2.84 -4.45 12.25
CA MET A 43 -3.18 -3.03 12.08
C MET A 43 -2.73 -2.16 13.26
N ALA A 44 -2.75 -2.69 14.49
CA ALA A 44 -2.25 -1.97 15.65
C ALA A 44 -0.71 -1.87 15.69
N GLN A 45 0.01 -2.71 14.93
CA GLN A 45 1.48 -2.79 14.95
C GLN A 45 2.16 -2.03 13.79
N THR A 46 1.41 -1.62 12.76
CA THR A 46 1.93 -0.82 11.64
C THR A 46 2.13 0.64 12.04
N GLN A 47 3.05 0.90 12.98
CA GLN A 47 3.63 2.22 13.23
C GLN A 47 4.93 2.32 12.43
N HIS A 48 4.84 2.82 11.19
CA HIS A 48 6.00 3.11 10.35
C HIS A 48 6.22 4.62 10.28
N LYS A 49 7.39 5.06 9.79
CA LYS A 49 7.70 6.48 9.57
C LYS A 49 6.64 7.19 8.68
N PHE A 50 5.97 6.43 7.82
CA PHE A 50 4.83 6.86 7.01
C PHE A 50 3.65 5.96 7.39
N GLU A 51 2.58 6.53 7.92
CA GLU A 51 1.40 5.79 8.37
C GLU A 51 0.22 6.01 7.42
N THR A 52 0.12 7.22 6.85
CA THR A 52 -0.99 7.63 5.99
C THR A 52 -0.57 7.75 4.52
N PRO A 53 -1.53 7.65 3.58
CA PRO A 53 -1.28 7.96 2.18
C PRO A 53 -0.67 9.35 1.97
N LEU A 54 -1.09 10.33 2.78
CA LEU A 54 -0.62 11.71 2.70
C LEU A 54 0.84 11.84 3.08
N ASP A 55 1.33 11.08 4.06
CA ASP A 55 2.74 11.14 4.47
C ASP A 55 3.67 10.77 3.31
N TYR A 56 3.30 9.75 2.51
CA TYR A 56 4.01 9.38 1.29
C TYR A 56 3.94 10.47 0.22
N ILE A 57 2.75 11.02 -0.01
CA ILE A 57 2.51 12.06 -1.02
C ILE A 57 3.35 13.31 -0.71
N ASP A 58 3.28 13.79 0.53
CA ASP A 58 3.96 15.02 0.94
C ASP A 58 5.47 14.83 0.96
N TYR A 59 5.95 13.64 1.34
CA TYR A 59 7.37 13.34 1.27
C TYR A 59 7.88 13.29 -0.17
N LEU A 60 7.18 12.59 -1.08
CA LEU A 60 7.57 12.46 -2.49
C LEU A 60 7.56 13.79 -3.26
N LYS A 61 6.80 14.79 -2.80
CA LYS A 61 6.73 16.13 -3.39
C LYS A 61 7.87 17.06 -3.00
N ARG A 62 8.75 16.64 -2.11
CA ARG A 62 9.88 17.47 -1.67
C ARG A 62 10.94 17.56 -2.75
N ASP A 63 11.31 18.79 -3.11
CA ASP A 63 12.33 19.07 -4.14
C ASP A 63 13.77 18.75 -3.70
N ASP A 64 14.01 18.55 -2.39
CA ASP A 64 15.33 18.32 -1.80
C ASP A 64 15.68 16.84 -1.63
N LEU A 65 14.91 15.92 -2.23
CA LEU A 65 15.16 14.49 -2.11
C LEU A 65 16.31 14.00 -3.00
N SER A 66 17.27 13.32 -2.38
CA SER A 66 18.24 12.52 -3.13
C SER A 66 17.57 11.32 -3.83
N VAL A 67 18.10 10.89 -4.98
CA VAL A 67 17.66 9.70 -5.72
C VAL A 67 17.57 8.45 -4.83
N LYS A 68 18.53 8.29 -3.90
CA LYS A 68 18.55 7.17 -2.95
C LYS A 68 17.41 7.23 -1.94
N ALA A 69 17.05 8.43 -1.46
CA ALA A 69 15.92 8.61 -0.56
C ALA A 69 14.59 8.35 -1.28
N LEU A 70 14.49 8.83 -2.52
CA LEU A 70 13.34 8.61 -3.40
C LEU A 70 13.10 7.11 -3.67
N PHE A 71 14.14 6.37 -4.04
CA PHE A 71 14.06 4.92 -4.20
C PHE A 71 13.51 4.21 -2.96
N LYS A 72 14.07 4.51 -1.77
CA LYS A 72 13.66 3.87 -0.51
C LYS A 72 12.21 4.15 -0.13
N VAL A 73 11.73 5.38 -0.35
CA VAL A 73 10.33 5.70 -0.04
C VAL A 73 9.37 5.01 -1.02
N LEU A 74 9.76 4.84 -2.29
CA LEU A 74 8.97 4.10 -3.28
C LEU A 74 8.92 2.60 -2.95
N GLU A 75 10.03 1.98 -2.53
CA GLU A 75 10.01 0.58 -2.05
C GLU A 75 9.02 0.41 -0.89
N SER A 76 9.03 1.36 0.06
CA SER A 76 8.11 1.34 1.19
C SER A 76 6.65 1.57 0.75
N LEU A 77 6.41 2.52 -0.15
CA LEU A 77 5.08 2.82 -0.68
C LEU A 77 4.49 1.62 -1.43
N GLN A 78 5.31 0.92 -2.22
CA GLN A 78 4.90 -0.27 -2.95
C GLN A 78 4.44 -1.40 -2.02
N VAL A 79 5.09 -1.57 -0.87
CA VAL A 79 4.62 -2.49 0.17
C VAL A 79 3.28 -1.99 0.73
N ALA A 80 3.19 -0.72 1.12
CA ALA A 80 1.97 -0.13 1.68
C ALA A 80 0.76 -0.26 0.74
N LEU A 81 0.93 -0.02 -0.56
CA LEU A 81 -0.12 -0.16 -1.58
C LEU A 81 -0.66 -1.58 -1.71
N ARG A 82 0.18 -2.60 -1.44
CA ARG A 82 -0.23 -4.01 -1.54
C ARG A 82 -0.72 -4.62 -0.23
N SER A 83 -0.19 -4.16 0.90
CA SER A 83 -0.49 -4.75 2.20
C SER A 83 -1.61 -4.05 2.95
N ASN A 84 -1.91 -2.78 2.62
CA ASN A 84 -3.01 -2.05 3.21
C ASN A 84 -4.35 -2.40 2.56
N ARG A 85 -5.43 -2.05 3.26
CA ARG A 85 -6.80 -2.24 2.79
C ARG A 85 -7.10 -1.37 1.58
N ILE A 86 -8.11 -1.76 0.81
CA ILE A 86 -8.56 -1.03 -0.38
C ILE A 86 -8.89 0.44 -0.11
N GLN A 87 -9.43 0.77 1.07
CA GLN A 87 -9.71 2.16 1.45
C GLN A 87 -8.43 3.01 1.48
N TRP A 88 -7.31 2.47 1.97
CA TRP A 88 -6.02 3.19 1.99
C TRP A 88 -5.56 3.51 0.56
N VAL A 89 -5.73 2.55 -0.35
CA VAL A 89 -5.42 2.73 -1.78
C VAL A 89 -6.36 3.75 -2.43
N GLN A 90 -7.64 3.75 -2.07
CA GLN A 90 -8.61 4.74 -2.53
C GLN A 90 -8.23 6.16 -2.06
N GLU A 91 -7.84 6.32 -0.79
CA GLU A 91 -7.37 7.59 -0.22
C GLU A 91 -6.07 8.07 -0.90
N PHE A 92 -5.17 7.15 -1.26
CA PHE A 92 -3.96 7.46 -2.02
C PHE A 92 -4.28 7.88 -3.46
N SER A 93 -5.18 7.17 -4.14
CA SER A 93 -5.35 7.11 -5.60
C SER A 93 -5.17 8.44 -6.35
N GLN A 94 -6.04 9.44 -6.15
CA GLN A 94 -6.08 10.62 -7.02
C GLN A 94 -4.84 11.50 -6.88
N LYS A 95 -4.40 11.78 -5.64
CA LYS A 95 -3.24 12.64 -5.36
C LYS A 95 -1.93 11.87 -5.48
N GLY A 96 -1.93 10.62 -5.03
CA GLY A 96 -0.82 9.68 -5.12
C GLY A 96 -0.43 9.38 -6.56
N LEU A 97 -1.39 9.06 -7.43
CA LEU A 97 -1.11 8.80 -8.84
C LEU A 97 -0.49 10.03 -9.53
N LYS A 98 -1.03 11.23 -9.28
CA LYS A 98 -0.42 12.48 -9.81
C LYS A 98 1.02 12.66 -9.32
N THR A 99 1.30 12.28 -8.08
CA THR A 99 2.64 12.36 -7.50
C THR A 99 3.58 11.35 -8.15
N LEU A 100 3.16 10.09 -8.30
CA LEU A 100 3.92 9.05 -9.02
C LEU A 100 4.21 9.43 -10.47
N LEU A 101 3.22 9.99 -11.18
CA LEU A 101 3.41 10.48 -12.55
C LEU A 101 4.41 11.64 -12.63
N SER A 102 4.40 12.54 -11.64
CA SER A 102 5.37 13.63 -11.55
C SER A 102 6.78 13.08 -11.30
N THR A 103 6.92 12.08 -10.42
CA THR A 103 8.18 11.36 -10.19
C THR A 103 8.68 10.66 -11.46
N LEU A 104 7.80 9.96 -12.19
CA LEU A 104 8.15 9.34 -13.48
C LEU A 104 8.62 10.37 -14.50
N HIS A 105 7.94 11.50 -14.60
CA HIS A 105 8.34 12.58 -15.51
C HIS A 105 9.75 13.09 -15.18
N GLU A 106 10.09 13.23 -13.89
CA GLU A 106 11.43 13.61 -13.47
C GLU A 106 12.47 12.53 -13.79
N CYS A 107 12.14 11.24 -13.61
CA CYS A 107 13.00 10.14 -14.04
C CYS A 107 13.35 10.24 -15.53
N TYR A 108 12.39 10.56 -16.40
CA TYR A 108 12.65 10.71 -17.84
C TYR A 108 13.46 11.97 -18.16
N ARG A 109 13.23 13.08 -17.44
CA ARG A 109 13.99 14.33 -17.61
C ARG A 109 15.45 14.16 -17.21
N SER A 110 15.71 13.51 -16.08
CA SER A 110 17.04 13.36 -15.46
C SER A 110 17.76 12.07 -15.87
N GLY A 111 17.04 11.07 -16.40
CA GLY A 111 17.54 9.74 -16.72
C GLY A 111 18.42 9.63 -17.98
N ASN A 112 18.36 10.61 -18.90
CA ASN A 112 19.17 10.58 -20.13
C ASN A 112 20.69 10.52 -19.87
N ASN A 113 21.17 10.83 -18.65
CA ASN A 113 22.58 10.81 -18.28
C ASN A 113 22.90 10.08 -16.96
N ASN A 114 21.93 9.43 -16.29
CA ASN A 114 22.16 8.85 -14.95
C ASN A 114 21.33 7.59 -14.68
N ARG A 115 22.00 6.42 -14.73
CA ARG A 115 21.44 5.08 -14.49
C ARG A 115 20.79 4.89 -13.11
N HIS A 116 21.09 5.75 -12.13
CA HIS A 116 20.43 5.66 -10.82
C HIS A 116 18.94 5.99 -10.88
N TRP A 117 18.49 6.72 -11.89
CA TRP A 117 17.07 7.01 -12.11
C TRP A 117 16.29 5.82 -12.67
N ASP A 118 16.95 4.84 -13.31
CA ASP A 118 16.31 3.63 -13.84
C ASP A 118 15.67 2.81 -12.72
N SER A 119 16.37 2.68 -11.59
CA SER A 119 15.83 1.96 -10.41
C SER A 119 14.64 2.70 -9.79
N VAL A 120 14.70 4.02 -9.70
CA VAL A 120 13.58 4.85 -9.21
C VAL A 120 12.38 4.73 -10.15
N GLN A 121 12.60 4.80 -11.46
CA GLN A 121 11.56 4.65 -12.46
C GLN A 121 10.88 3.29 -12.32
N TYR A 122 11.67 2.21 -12.24
CA TYR A 122 11.15 0.86 -12.07
C TYR A 122 10.31 0.71 -10.79
N GLU A 123 10.78 1.23 -9.66
CA GLU A 123 9.98 1.21 -8.42
C GLU A 123 8.70 2.03 -8.54
N THR A 124 8.75 3.18 -9.21
CA THR A 124 7.57 4.04 -9.41
C THR A 124 6.51 3.36 -10.27
N ILE A 125 6.89 2.54 -11.26
CA ILE A 125 5.97 1.75 -12.09
C ILE A 125 5.34 0.58 -11.30
N LYS A 126 6.08 0.02 -10.33
CA LYS A 126 5.56 -1.05 -9.47
C LYS A 126 4.56 -0.55 -8.41
N CYS A 127 4.62 0.74 -8.06
CA CYS A 127 3.64 1.41 -7.22
C CYS A 127 2.36 1.66 -8.03
#